data_AF-A0A1Q3AS05-F1
#
_entry.id   AF-A0A1Q3AS05-F1
#
_cell.length_a   1.000
_cell.length_b   1.000
_cell.length_c   1.000
_cell.angle_alpha   90.00
_cell.angle_beta   90.00
_cell.angle_gamma   90.00
#
_symmetry.space_group_name_H-M   'P 1'
#
loop_
_entity.id
_entity.type
_entity.pdbx_description
1 polymer ?
#
loop_
_entity_poly.entity_id
_entity_poly.type
_entity_poly.pdbx_seq_one_letter_code
_entity_poly.pdbx_strand_id
1 'polypeptide(L)'
;FAEDGRGGALVIGNDRFPASLLDLPVVVESFKTYDESAFVKTTSIGQMIMVGESDIVADVMEYRHGLPPLRDACKRRFLREPDLN
;
A
#
# COMPACT_ATOMS: atom_id res chain seq x y z
N PHE A 1 -15.75 -0.02 4.05
CA PHE A 1 -14.96 0.99 4.77
C PHE A 1 -15.91 1.85 5.59
N ALA A 2 -15.43 2.43 6.69
CA ALA A 2 -16.13 3.45 7.44
C ALA A 2 -16.24 4.75 6.62
N GLU A 3 -16.93 5.76 7.15
CA GLU A 3 -17.16 7.02 6.43
C GLU A 3 -15.86 7.77 6.12
N ASP A 4 -14.80 7.52 6.88
CA ASP A 4 -13.45 8.05 6.63
C ASP A 4 -12.78 7.46 5.38
N GLY A 5 -13.35 6.41 4.77
CA GLY A 5 -12.80 5.71 3.62
C GLY A 5 -11.51 4.93 3.90
N ARG A 6 -11.09 4.84 5.17
CA ARG A 6 -9.76 4.37 5.56
C ARG A 6 -9.83 3.22 6.55
N GLY A 7 -10.75 3.26 7.50
CA GLY A 7 -11.03 2.15 8.42
C GLY A 7 -12.01 1.14 7.83
N GLY A 8 -11.89 -0.14 8.21
CA GLY A 8 -12.82 -1.17 7.77
C GLY A 8 -12.63 -2.49 8.51
N ALA A 9 -13.31 -3.52 8.02
CA ALA A 9 -13.10 -4.88 8.45
C ALA A 9 -13.05 -5.81 7.23
N LEU A 10 -12.08 -6.71 7.20
CA LEU A 10 -12.10 -7.87 6.31
C LEU A 10 -13.01 -8.93 6.94
N VAL A 11 -13.99 -9.41 6.17
CA VAL A 11 -14.94 -10.44 6.62
C VAL A 11 -14.60 -11.75 5.91
N ILE A 12 -14.32 -12.80 6.68
CA ILE A 12 -14.10 -14.16 6.16
C ILE A 12 -15.06 -15.09 6.88
N GLY A 13 -16.08 -15.58 6.16
CA GLY A 13 -17.18 -16.32 6.78
C GLY A 13 -17.90 -15.45 7.82
N ASN A 14 -17.87 -15.86 9.08
CA ASN A 14 -18.45 -15.12 10.22
C ASN A 14 -17.41 -14.27 10.97
N ASP A 15 -16.13 -14.42 10.66
CA ASP A 15 -15.05 -13.73 11.36
C ASP A 15 -14.82 -12.33 10.78
N ARG A 16 -14.54 -11.38 11.68
CA ARG A 16 -14.26 -9.98 11.34
C ARG A 16 -12.87 -9.60 11.81
N PHE A 17 -12.05 -9.15 10.88
CA PHE A 17 -10.68 -8.69 11.16
C PHE A 17 -10.58 -7.19 10.90
N PRO A 18 -10.10 -6.38 11.85
CA PRO A 18 -9.90 -4.95 11.63
C PRO A 18 -8.97 -4.72 10.43
N ALA A 19 -9.30 -3.72 9.62
CA ALA A 19 -8.55 -3.40 8.42
C ALA A 19 -8.38 -1.89 8.22
N SER A 20 -7.27 -1.49 7.60
CA SER A 20 -6.94 -0.10 7.30
C SER A 20 -6.38 0.05 5.89
N LEU A 21 -6.78 1.10 5.18
CA LEU A 21 -6.26 1.45 3.85
C LEU A 21 -5.06 2.40 3.98
N LEU A 22 -3.87 1.92 3.65
CA LEU A 22 -2.62 2.69 3.67
C LEU A 22 -2.12 3.02 2.27
N ASP A 23 -1.46 4.15 2.13
CA ASP A 23 -0.83 4.60 0.90
C ASP A 23 0.59 4.01 0.79
N LEU A 24 0.93 3.39 -0.33
CA LEU A 24 2.25 2.83 -0.58
C LEU A 24 3.22 3.95 -0.99
N PRO A 25 4.50 3.87 -0.58
CA PRO A 25 5.50 4.86 -0.97
C PRO A 25 5.91 4.72 -2.44
N VAL A 26 5.56 3.61 -3.09
CA VAL A 26 5.88 3.28 -4.48
C VAL A 26 4.63 2.92 -5.25
N VAL A 27 4.65 3.17 -6.56
CA VAL A 27 3.65 2.64 -7.49
C VAL A 27 4.06 1.23 -7.90
N VAL A 28 3.15 0.27 -7.71
CA VAL A 28 3.29 -1.10 -8.19
C VAL A 28 2.44 -1.25 -9.45
N GLU A 29 3.05 -1.70 -10.54
CA GLU A 29 2.33 -1.93 -11.79
C GLU A 29 1.88 -3.39 -11.89
N SER A 30 0.61 -3.59 -12.22
CA SER A 30 0.06 -4.91 -12.50
C SER A 30 0.07 -5.15 -14.01
N PHE A 31 0.64 -6.29 -14.40
CA PHE A 31 0.66 -6.76 -15.78
C PHE A 31 -0.09 -8.08 -15.89
N LYS A 32 -0.73 -8.28 -17.04
CA LYS A 32 -1.27 -9.59 -17.43
C LYS A 32 -0.49 -10.10 -18.63
N THR A 33 -0.37 -11.42 -18.74
CA THR A 33 0.28 -12.09 -19.85
C THR A 33 -0.49 -13.37 -20.18
N TYR A 34 -0.42 -13.79 -21.44
CA TYR A 34 -0.95 -15.09 -21.87
C TYR A 34 0.16 -16.12 -22.10
N ASP A 35 1.34 -15.66 -22.53
CA ASP A 35 2.49 -16.48 -22.98
C ASP A 35 3.73 -16.34 -22.08
N GLU A 36 3.60 -15.62 -20.95
CA GLU A 36 4.68 -15.30 -20.01
C GLU A 36 5.83 -14.46 -20.60
N SER A 37 5.65 -13.90 -21.80
CA SER A 37 6.64 -13.10 -22.52
C SER A 37 6.12 -11.71 -22.84
N ALA A 38 4.93 -11.62 -23.43
CA ALA A 38 4.27 -10.34 -23.68
C ALA A 38 3.47 -9.90 -22.46
N PHE A 39 3.89 -8.80 -21.83
CA PHE A 39 3.23 -8.21 -20.67
C PHE A 39 2.43 -6.98 -21.06
N VAL A 40 1.14 -6.98 -20.72
CA VAL A 40 0.23 -5.85 -20.94
C VAL A 40 -0.12 -5.22 -19.60
N LYS A 41 0.22 -3.93 -19.44
CA LYS A 41 -0.14 -3.18 -18.23
C LYS A 41 -1.66 -3.13 -18.08
N THR A 42 -2.13 -3.46 -16.88
CA THR A 42 -3.56 -3.49 -16.55
C THR A 42 -3.92 -2.35 -15.60
N THR A 43 -3.11 -2.11 -14.57
CA THR A 43 -3.37 -1.03 -13.61
C THR A 43 -2.11 -0.61 -12.86
N SER A 44 -2.20 0.52 -12.16
CA SER A 44 -1.24 0.98 -11.16
C SER A 44 -1.86 0.81 -9.76
N ILE A 45 -1.06 0.35 -8.80
CA ILE A 45 -1.46 0.12 -7.41
C ILE A 45 -0.61 1.04 -6.54
N GLY A 46 -1.26 1.92 -5.79
CA GLY A 46 -0.61 2.86 -4.86
C GLY A 46 -1.11 2.72 -3.42
N GLN A 47 -1.95 1.74 -3.12
CA GLN A 47 -2.56 1.57 -1.79
C GLN A 47 -2.61 0.09 -1.40
N MET A 48 -2.67 -0.18 -0.11
CA MET A 48 -2.73 -1.52 0.48
C MET A 48 -3.78 -1.56 1.59
N ILE A 49 -4.57 -2.63 1.63
CA ILE A 49 -5.42 -2.95 2.78
C ILE A 49 -4.60 -3.79 3.74
N MET A 50 -4.35 -3.27 4.93
CA MET A 50 -3.68 -3.97 6.02
C MET A 50 -4.71 -4.54 6.98
N VAL A 51 -4.57 -5.81 7.37
CA VAL A 51 -5.47 -6.51 8.29
C VAL A 51 -4.71 -6.88 9.55
N GLY A 52 -5.19 -6.47 10.72
CA GLY A 52 -4.49 -6.69 11.99
C GLY A 52 -4.91 -5.72 13.09
N GLU A 53 -4.32 -5.84 14.28
CA GLU A 53 -4.66 -5.03 15.45
C GLU A 53 -4.36 -3.54 15.21
N SER A 54 -5.43 -2.75 15.16
CA SER A 54 -5.41 -1.30 14.95
C SER A 54 -4.80 -0.58 16.15
N ASP A 55 -3.54 -0.18 16.00
CA ASP A 55 -2.98 1.06 16.59
C ASP A 55 -2.24 1.86 15.51
N ILE A 56 -2.64 1.72 14.24
CA ILE A 56 -2.23 2.67 13.20
C ILE A 56 -3.05 3.93 13.46
N VAL A 57 -2.52 4.78 14.35
CA VAL A 57 -3.01 6.13 14.58
C VAL A 57 -3.21 6.77 13.21
N ALA A 58 -4.39 7.33 12.98
CA ALA A 58 -4.81 7.99 11.73
C ALA A 58 -3.83 9.03 11.18
N ASP A 59 -2.79 9.37 11.94
CA ASP A 59 -1.73 10.31 11.63
C ASP A 59 -0.67 9.76 10.66
N VAL A 60 -0.57 8.44 10.47
CA VAL A 60 0.37 7.84 9.49
C VAL A 60 -0.40 6.96 8.50
N MET A 61 -1.11 7.62 7.58
CA MET A 61 -1.78 6.96 6.44
C MET A 61 -0.78 6.44 5.40
N GLU A 62 0.48 6.84 5.50
CA GLU A 62 1.56 6.37 4.64
C GLU A 62 2.21 5.10 5.19
N TYR A 63 2.23 4.05 4.37
CA TYR A 63 3.01 2.87 4.70
C TYR A 63 4.50 3.16 4.51
N ARG A 64 5.28 2.96 5.57
CA ARG A 64 6.71 3.28 5.59
C ARG A 64 7.56 2.41 4.63
N HIS A 65 7.04 1.28 4.18
CA HIS A 65 7.79 0.29 3.40
C HIS A 65 7.17 0.10 2.02
N GLY A 66 7.99 -0.19 1.01
CA GLY A 66 7.47 -0.81 -0.21
C GLY A 66 7.35 -2.32 -0.01
N LEU A 67 6.81 -3.01 -1.03
CA LEU A 67 6.90 -4.46 -1.11
C LEU A 67 8.39 -4.88 -1.06
N PRO A 68 8.75 -6.02 -0.44
CA PRO A 68 10.13 -6.49 -0.41
C PRO A 68 10.74 -6.47 -1.82
N PRO A 69 11.98 -5.98 -1.99
CA PRO A 69 12.99 -5.67 -0.95
C PRO A 69 12.98 -4.20 -0.43
N LEU A 70 11.94 -3.41 -0.70
CA LEU A 70 11.92 -1.95 -0.49
C LEU A 70 11.58 -1.51 0.95
N ARG A 71 12.16 -2.16 1.95
CA ARG A 71 11.99 -1.74 3.36
C ARG A 71 12.52 -0.32 3.57
N ASP A 72 11.75 0.51 4.26
CA ASP A 72 12.06 1.93 4.52
C ASP A 72 12.40 2.72 3.24
N ALA A 73 11.60 2.53 2.19
CA ALA A 73 11.86 3.03 0.83
C ALA A 73 12.17 4.54 0.81
N CYS A 74 11.27 5.37 1.34
CA CYS A 74 11.45 6.83 1.35
C CYS A 74 12.75 7.24 2.04
N LYS A 75 13.08 6.63 3.18
CA LYS A 75 14.26 7.00 3.97
C LYS A 75 15.58 6.51 3.35
N ARG A 76 15.59 5.32 2.73
CA ARG A 76 16.81 4.63 2.30
C ARG A 76 17.11 4.75 0.81
N ARG A 77 16.09 4.99 -0.03
CA ARG A 77 16.19 4.81 -1.48
C ARG A 77 15.72 6.01 -2.28
N PHE A 78 14.79 6.81 -1.76
CA PHE A 78 14.34 7.99 -2.49
C PHE A 78 15.37 9.10 -2.34
N LEU A 79 15.70 9.73 -3.47
CA LEU A 79 16.50 10.94 -3.46
C LEU A 79 15.71 12.01 -2.72
N ARG A 80 16.34 12.65 -1.74
CA ARG A 80 15.74 13.78 -1.04
C ARG A 80 15.76 14.98 -1.97
N GLU A 81 14.65 15.71 -2.03
CA GLU A 81 14.66 16.99 -2.72
C GLU A 81 15.70 17.90 -2.06
N PRO A 82 16.48 18.66 -2.85
CA PRO A 82 17.40 19.63 -2.29
C PRO A 82 16.59 20.69 -1.52
N ASP A 83 17.07 21.05 -0.33
CA ASP A 83 16.49 22.16 0.42
C ASP A 83 16.56 23.42 -0.47
N LEU A 84 15.41 23.94 -0.89
CA LEU A 84 15.31 25.20 -1.61
C LEU A 84 15.60 26.33 -0.60
N ASN A 85 16.84 26.84 -0.63
CA ASN A 85 17.27 28.03 0.13
C ASN A 85 16.68 29.32 -0.44
#